data_AF-A0A5C7MRT9-F1
#
_entry.id   AF-A0A5C7MRT9-F1
#
_cell.length_a   1.000
_cell.length_b   1.000
_cell.length_c   1.000
_cell.angle_alpha   90.00
_cell.angle_beta   90.00
_cell.angle_gamma   90.00
#
_symmetry.space_group_name_H-M   'P 1'
#
loop_
_entity.id
_entity.type
_entity.pdbx_description
1 polymer ?
#
loop_
_entity_poly.entity_id
_entity_poly.type
_entity_poly.pdbx_seq_one_letter_code
_entity_poly.pdbx_strand_id
1 'polypeptide(L)'
;MTDPTNVIDSYERASAMAWALIRLAPEPTPAFWQEMSAPALAALFYAASPQDTGRGMNWVYQALLDADERNLAAAASAAGADAEMTRRLGLVDDLDPDQRQTLIAAMRRAVDPWLQPAHPKVS
;
A
#
# COMPACT_ATOMS: atom_id res chain seq x y z
N MET A 1 17.99 2.94 -3.74
CA MET A 1 17.03 2.03 -4.38
C MET A 1 16.06 2.90 -5.17
N THR A 2 15.77 2.57 -6.42
CA THR A 2 14.79 3.33 -7.22
C THR A 2 13.40 3.14 -6.61
N ASP A 3 12.61 4.21 -6.50
CA ASP A 3 11.24 4.14 -5.99
C ASP A 3 10.41 3.21 -6.89
N PRO A 4 9.84 2.10 -6.37
CA PRO A 4 9.10 1.13 -7.16
C PRO A 4 7.80 1.69 -7.74
N THR A 5 7.24 2.80 -7.22
CA THR A 5 6.03 3.38 -7.81
C THR A 5 6.31 4.00 -9.19
N ASN A 6 7.57 4.31 -9.50
CA ASN A 6 7.95 4.87 -10.81
C ASN A 6 7.81 3.88 -11.96
N VAL A 7 7.79 2.57 -11.69
CA VAL A 7 7.58 1.56 -12.74
C VAL A 7 6.11 1.22 -12.95
N ILE A 8 5.19 1.81 -12.17
CA ILE A 8 3.75 1.59 -12.27
C ILE A 8 3.19 2.47 -13.38
N ASP A 9 2.80 1.81 -14.47
CA ASP A 9 2.16 2.42 -15.65
C ASP A 9 0.65 2.13 -15.72
N SER A 10 0.13 1.30 -14.82
CA SER A 10 -1.24 0.78 -14.84
C SER A 10 -1.66 0.23 -13.49
N TYR A 11 -2.97 0.20 -13.23
CA TYR A 11 -3.51 -0.44 -12.03
C TYR A 11 -3.22 -1.96 -12.00
N GLU A 12 -3.19 -2.62 -13.16
CA GLU A 12 -2.84 -4.04 -13.27
C GLU A 12 -1.42 -4.30 -12.75
N ARG A 13 -0.44 -3.47 -13.15
CA ARG A 13 0.92 -3.57 -12.64
C ARG A 13 1.00 -3.27 -11.15
N ALA A 14 0.27 -2.27 -10.67
CA ALA A 14 0.16 -2.00 -9.24
C ALA A 14 -0.40 -3.21 -8.48
N SER A 15 -1.42 -3.87 -9.04
CA SER A 15 -2.02 -5.08 -8.47
C SER A 15 -1.06 -6.27 -8.44
N ALA A 16 -0.36 -6.54 -9.54
CA ALA A 16 0.65 -7.60 -9.59
C ALA A 16 1.75 -7.38 -8.55
N MET A 17 2.21 -6.13 -8.40
CA MET A 17 3.21 -5.79 -7.40
C MET A 17 2.69 -5.95 -5.97
N ALA A 18 1.49 -5.43 -5.68
CA ALA A 18 0.86 -5.58 -4.36
C ALA A 18 0.69 -7.05 -3.97
N TRP A 19 0.21 -7.88 -4.89
CA TRP A 19 0.08 -9.33 -4.69
C TRP A 19 1.42 -10.00 -4.41
N ALA A 20 2.47 -9.64 -5.16
CA ALA A 20 3.80 -10.18 -4.93
C ALA A 20 4.30 -9.82 -3.53
N LEU A 21 4.17 -8.55 -3.12
CA LEU A 21 4.67 -8.09 -1.81
C LEU A 21 3.89 -8.69 -0.65
N ILE A 22 2.57 -8.79 -0.75
CA ILE A 22 1.73 -9.41 0.30
C ILE A 22 2.09 -10.89 0.49
N ARG A 23 2.33 -11.63 -0.61
CA ARG A 23 2.69 -13.06 -0.56
C ARG A 23 4.11 -13.31 -0.09
N LEU A 24 5.03 -12.39 -0.39
CA LEU A 24 6.44 -12.47 -0.04
C LEU A 24 6.78 -11.76 1.28
N ALA A 25 5.79 -11.19 1.95
CA ALA A 25 5.98 -10.51 3.23
C ALA A 25 6.62 -11.47 4.24
N PRO A 26 7.52 -10.97 5.11
CA PRO A 26 7.96 -11.73 6.27
C PRO A 26 6.73 -12.10 7.10
N GLU A 27 6.50 -13.40 7.31
CA GLU A 27 5.31 -13.93 7.98
C GLU A 27 4.00 -13.55 7.24
N PRO A 28 3.72 -14.21 6.10
CA PRO A 28 2.56 -13.87 5.29
C PRO A 28 1.27 -14.09 6.09
N THR A 29 0.33 -13.16 5.96
CA THR A 29 -0.98 -13.28 6.61
C THR A 29 -1.76 -14.48 6.04
N PRO A 30 -2.78 -15.00 6.73
CA PRO A 30 -3.68 -15.99 6.15
C PRO A 30 -4.24 -15.55 4.79
N ALA A 31 -4.49 -16.51 3.89
CA ALA A 31 -4.87 -16.25 2.49
C ALA A 31 -6.04 -15.27 2.33
N PHE A 32 -7.06 -15.39 3.19
CA PHE A 32 -8.19 -14.46 3.23
C PHE A 32 -7.76 -12.99 3.39
N TRP A 33 -6.84 -12.73 4.33
CA TRP A 33 -6.32 -11.37 4.56
C TRP A 33 -5.41 -10.90 3.43
N GLN A 34 -4.77 -11.82 2.69
CA GLN A 34 -4.02 -11.47 1.49
C GLN A 34 -4.95 -10.99 0.37
N GLU A 35 -6.07 -11.70 0.16
CA GLU A 35 -7.10 -11.34 -0.83
C GLU A 35 -7.74 -9.99 -0.56
N MET A 36 -7.88 -9.61 0.71
CA MET A 36 -8.43 -8.32 1.12
C MET A 36 -7.39 -7.19 1.07
N SER A 37 -6.13 -7.46 1.44
CA SER A 37 -5.09 -6.44 1.52
C SER A 37 -4.45 -6.08 0.17
N ALA A 38 -4.30 -7.04 -0.75
CA ALA A 38 -3.63 -6.79 -2.02
C ALA A 38 -4.35 -5.74 -2.90
N PRO A 39 -5.70 -5.73 -3.05
CA PRO A 39 -6.39 -4.70 -3.82
C PRO A 39 -6.26 -3.28 -3.21
N ALA A 40 -6.25 -3.19 -1.89
CA ALA A 40 -6.06 -1.93 -1.17
C ALA A 40 -4.64 -1.39 -1.34
N LEU A 41 -3.63 -2.26 -1.17
CA LEU A 41 -2.24 -1.89 -1.41
C LEU A 41 -2.00 -1.50 -2.87
N ALA A 42 -2.65 -2.18 -3.82
CA ALA A 42 -2.62 -1.82 -5.24
C ALA A 42 -3.18 -0.42 -5.50
N ALA A 43 -4.27 -0.04 -4.80
CA ALA A 43 -4.84 1.29 -4.91
C ALA A 43 -3.89 2.37 -4.37
N LEU A 44 -3.22 2.13 -3.24
CA LEU A 44 -2.18 3.03 -2.72
C LEU A 44 -1.00 3.16 -3.69
N PHE A 45 -0.53 2.05 -4.25
CA PHE A 45 0.57 2.04 -5.21
C PHE A 45 0.25 2.78 -6.50
N TYR A 46 -0.94 2.56 -7.07
CA TYR A 46 -1.35 3.29 -8.26
C TYR A 46 -1.53 4.78 -7.95
N ALA A 47 -2.17 5.12 -6.84
CA ALA A 47 -2.32 6.50 -6.41
C ALA A 47 -0.96 7.21 -6.25
N ALA A 48 0.04 6.52 -5.72
CA ALA A 48 1.39 7.06 -5.53
C ALA A 48 2.26 7.10 -6.81
N SER A 49 1.79 6.50 -7.90
CA SER A 49 2.53 6.40 -9.16
C SER A 49 2.51 7.72 -9.94
N PRO A 50 3.42 7.90 -10.92
CA PRO A 50 3.39 9.06 -11.83
C PRO A 50 2.12 9.14 -12.70
N GLN A 51 1.34 8.06 -12.82
CA GLN A 51 0.08 8.05 -13.57
C GLN A 51 -1.09 8.67 -12.79
N ASP A 52 -0.90 8.92 -11.49
CA ASP A 52 -1.88 9.58 -10.63
C ASP A 52 -1.20 10.73 -9.86
N THR A 53 -0.95 10.60 -8.56
CA THR A 53 -0.48 11.73 -7.73
C THR A 53 1.03 11.95 -7.76
N GLY A 54 1.82 10.97 -8.19
CA GLY A 54 3.29 11.03 -8.19
C GLY A 54 3.94 11.14 -6.80
N ARG A 55 3.22 10.79 -5.73
CA ARG A 55 3.68 10.97 -4.34
C ARG A 55 4.77 9.99 -3.89
N GLY A 56 4.98 8.89 -4.61
CA GLY A 56 6.05 7.93 -4.34
C GLY A 56 5.80 6.98 -3.16
N MET A 57 6.69 6.00 -3.00
CA MET A 57 6.60 4.96 -1.98
C MET A 57 6.66 5.51 -0.55
N ASN A 58 7.36 6.62 -0.33
CA ASN A 58 7.40 7.27 0.98
C ASN A 58 6.01 7.71 1.44
N TRP A 59 5.18 8.22 0.52
CA TRP A 59 3.81 8.60 0.85
C TRP A 59 2.95 7.38 1.16
N VAL A 60 3.10 6.28 0.41
CA VAL A 60 2.39 5.01 0.71
C VAL A 60 2.69 4.55 2.13
N TYR A 61 3.97 4.58 2.52
CA TYR A 61 4.37 4.19 3.86
C TYR A 61 3.79 5.11 4.94
N GLN A 62 3.86 6.44 4.76
CA GLN A 62 3.28 7.38 5.71
C GLN A 62 1.76 7.22 5.83
N ALA A 63 1.05 7.03 4.71
CA ALA A 63 -0.38 6.76 4.72
C ALA A 63 -0.73 5.49 5.50
N LEU A 64 0.09 4.45 5.38
CA LEU A 64 -0.08 3.22 6.16
C LEU A 64 0.23 3.41 7.65
N LEU A 65 1.25 4.20 8.02
CA LEU A 65 1.55 4.51 9.42
C LEU A 65 0.45 5.32 10.09
N ASP A 66 -0.07 6.33 9.39
CA ASP A 66 -1.15 7.18 9.89
C ASP A 66 -2.51 6.48 9.88
N ALA A 67 -2.62 5.31 9.24
CA ALA A 67 -3.90 4.64 9.01
C ALA A 67 -4.65 4.27 10.31
N ASP A 68 -3.99 4.14 11.45
CA ASP A 68 -4.67 3.87 12.73
C ASP A 68 -5.48 5.10 13.22
N GLU A 69 -5.05 6.30 12.84
CA GLU A 69 -5.67 7.58 13.25
C GLU A 69 -6.40 8.28 12.10
N ARG A 70 -6.12 7.90 10.85
CA ARG A 70 -6.64 8.55 9.64
C ARG A 70 -7.17 7.52 8.65
N ASN A 71 -8.22 7.89 7.93
CA ASN A 71 -8.80 7.08 6.87
C ASN A 71 -7.90 7.10 5.62
N LEU A 72 -7.69 5.93 5.03
CA LEU A 72 -6.87 5.79 3.81
C LEU A 72 -7.51 6.53 2.63
N ALA A 73 -8.84 6.50 2.52
CA ALA A 73 -9.56 7.23 1.49
C ALA A 73 -9.38 8.75 1.62
N ALA A 74 -9.40 9.27 2.85
CA ALA A 74 -9.17 10.69 3.11
C ALA A 74 -7.74 11.10 2.75
N ALA A 75 -6.75 10.28 3.09
CA ALA A 75 -5.35 10.50 2.72
C ALA A 75 -5.15 10.50 1.19
N ALA A 76 -5.78 9.56 0.47
CA ALA A 76 -5.72 9.49 -0.99
C ALA A 76 -6.40 10.69 -1.66
N SER A 77 -7.59 11.07 -1.20
CA SER A 77 -8.31 12.25 -1.67
C SER A 77 -7.50 13.53 -1.46
N ALA A 78 -6.92 13.72 -0.27
CA ALA A 78 -6.06 14.87 0.03
C ALA A 78 -4.77 14.90 -0.80
N ALA A 79 -4.28 13.73 -1.24
CA ALA A 79 -3.15 13.63 -2.14
C ALA A 79 -3.51 13.98 -3.60
N GLY A 80 -4.80 14.02 -3.94
CA GLY A 80 -5.32 14.26 -5.28
C GLY A 80 -5.52 12.99 -6.11
N ALA A 81 -5.64 11.82 -5.47
CA ALA A 81 -5.79 10.54 -6.16
C ALA A 81 -7.13 10.44 -6.90
N ASP A 82 -7.15 9.61 -7.94
CA ASP A 82 -8.36 9.34 -8.71
C ASP A 82 -9.53 8.84 -7.82
N ALA A 83 -10.75 9.18 -8.21
CA ALA A 83 -11.96 8.83 -7.47
C ALA A 83 -12.13 7.31 -7.29
N GLU A 84 -11.73 6.51 -8.27
CA GLU A 84 -11.79 5.05 -8.17
C GLU A 84 -10.79 4.51 -7.15
N MET A 85 -9.58 5.09 -7.06
CA MET A 85 -8.60 4.70 -6.04
C MET A 85 -9.08 5.08 -4.64
N THR A 86 -9.59 6.31 -4.50
CA THR A 86 -10.18 6.80 -3.24
C THR A 86 -11.34 5.90 -2.80
N ARG A 87 -12.23 5.51 -3.72
CA ARG A 87 -13.36 4.61 -3.44
C ARG A 87 -12.89 3.22 -2.98
N ARG A 88 -11.88 2.64 -3.64
CA ARG A 88 -11.32 1.33 -3.26
C ARG A 88 -10.74 1.35 -1.85
N LEU A 89 -10.09 2.45 -1.46
CA LEU A 89 -9.55 2.62 -0.12
C LEU A 89 -10.65 2.84 0.92
N GLY A 90 -11.78 3.47 0.54
CA GLY A 90 -12.94 3.61 1.40
C GLY A 90 -13.52 2.27 1.87
N LEU A 91 -13.45 1.24 1.03
CA LEU A 91 -13.88 -0.12 1.39
C LEU A 91 -13.05 -0.71 2.55
N VAL A 92 -11.81 -0.27 2.73
CA VAL A 92 -10.97 -0.68 3.86
C VAL A 92 -11.36 0.08 5.12
N ASP A 93 -11.69 1.37 4.98
CA ASP A 93 -12.11 2.23 6.08
C ASP A 93 -13.48 1.83 6.65
N ASP A 94 -14.34 1.18 5.85
CA ASP A 94 -15.66 0.68 6.26
C ASP A 94 -15.63 -0.67 7.00
N LEU A 95 -14.47 -1.32 7.12
CA LEU A 95 -14.32 -2.59 7.84
C LEU A 95 -14.44 -2.41 9.36
N ASP A 96 -14.80 -3.49 10.07
CA ASP A 96 -14.73 -3.51 11.53
C ASP A 96 -13.30 -3.16 12.01
N PRO A 97 -13.13 -2.44 13.14
CA PRO A 97 -11.82 -1.94 13.57
C PRO A 97 -10.71 -3.01 13.63
N ASP A 98 -11.01 -4.19 14.15
CA ASP A 98 -10.05 -5.30 14.26
C ASP A 98 -9.66 -5.87 12.88
N GLN A 99 -10.62 -5.93 11.96
CA GLN A 99 -10.39 -6.38 10.58
C GLN A 99 -9.55 -5.36 9.82
N ARG A 100 -9.88 -4.07 9.96
CA ARG A 100 -9.14 -2.95 9.39
C ARG A 100 -7.70 -2.94 9.90
N GLN A 101 -7.50 -3.09 11.21
CA GLN A 101 -6.17 -3.17 11.80
C GLN A 101 -5.37 -4.36 11.25
N THR A 102 -6.01 -5.53 11.12
CA THR A 102 -5.39 -6.73 10.53
C THR A 102 -4.93 -6.48 9.10
N LEU A 103 -5.77 -5.83 8.29
CA LEU A 103 -5.50 -5.49 6.90
C LEU A 103 -4.36 -4.47 6.77
N ILE A 104 -4.38 -3.40 7.57
CA ILE A 104 -3.31 -2.39 7.61
C ILE A 104 -1.98 -3.02 8.04
N ALA A 105 -1.98 -3.88 9.06
CA ALA A 105 -0.78 -4.58 9.50
C ALA A 105 -0.20 -5.50 8.40
N ALA A 106 -1.06 -6.17 7.62
CA ALA A 106 -0.65 -6.96 6.46
C ALA A 106 0.07 -6.09 5.42
N MET A 107 -0.52 -4.94 5.08
CA MET A 107 0.06 -3.99 4.12
C MET A 107 1.39 -3.41 4.61
N ARG A 108 1.48 -3.02 5.90
CA ARG A 108 2.72 -2.53 6.53
C ARG A 108 3.85 -3.56 6.41
N ARG A 109 3.61 -4.80 6.83
CA ARG A 109 4.61 -5.89 6.72
C ARG A 109 5.09 -6.14 5.29
N ALA A 110 4.19 -6.00 4.31
CA ALA A 110 4.54 -6.18 2.90
C ALA A 110 5.43 -5.06 2.35
N VAL A 111 5.30 -3.83 2.86
CA VAL A 111 6.10 -2.68 2.42
C VAL A 111 7.38 -2.47 3.23
N ASP A 112 7.42 -2.93 4.48
CA ASP A 112 8.57 -2.75 5.39
C ASP A 112 9.94 -3.14 4.79
N PRO A 113 10.09 -4.24 4.03
CA PRO A 113 11.37 -4.59 3.40
C PRO A 113 11.91 -3.54 2.43
N TRP A 114 11.03 -2.74 1.81
CA TRP A 114 11.42 -1.66 0.90
C TRP A 114 11.94 -0.42 1.61
N LEU A 115 11.74 -0.34 2.92
CA LEU A 115 12.09 0.82 3.74
C LEU A 115 13.38 0.60 4.52
N GLN A 116 13.90 -0.62 4.53
CA GLN A 116 15.22 -0.86 5.08
C GLN A 116 16.27 -0.19 4.20
N PRO A 117 17.23 0.57 4.78
CA PRO A 117 18.40 0.99 4.03
C PRO A 117 19.07 -0.27 3.48
N ALA A 118 19.40 -0.26 2.18
CA ALA A 118 20.18 -1.33 1.57
C ALA A 118 21.32 -1.69 2.51
N HIS A 119 21.41 -2.98 2.88
CA HIS A 119 22.34 -3.51 3.88
C HIS A 119 23.63 -2.67 3.99
N PRO A 120 24.06 -2.22 5.19
CA PRO A 120 25.36 -1.60 5.31
C PRO A 120 26.38 -2.56 4.69
N LYS A 121 27.16 -2.05 3.72
CA LYS A 121 28.26 -2.80 3.14
C LYS A 121 29.06 -3.36 4.31
N VAL A 122 29.13 -4.69 4.39
CA VAL A 122 30.06 -5.37 5.28
C VAL A 122 31.45 -4.95 4.78
N SER A 123 32.06 -4.03 5.50
CA SER A 123 33.45 -3.60 5.30
C SER A 123 34.42 -4.71 5.68
#